data_AF-A0A7V9UC57-F1
#
_entry.id   AF-A0A7V9UC57-F1
#
_cell.length_a   1.000
_cell.length_b   1.000
_cell.length_c   1.000
_cell.angle_alpha   90.00
_cell.angle_beta   90.00
_cell.angle_gamma   90.00
#
_symmetry.space_group_name_H-M   'P 1'
#
loop_
_entity.id
_entity.type
_entity.pdbx_description
1 polymer ?
#
loop_
_entity_poly.entity_id
_entity_poly.type
_entity_poly.pdbx_seq_one_letter_code
_entity_poly.pdbx_strand_id
1 'polypeptide(L)'
;MAKTKELHFEDAIEHHLTTVGGWVKGKPDEFDRKTALVAKDLFAFIESAQPELWGELRKHHQAGLEAAVLDTLVKTLDARGSLDVLRHGFKFFGKKIECAYFKPSHGMNPDVWAKYAKNRLVVVRQCKFAPDEDKSIDMALFVNGFP
;
A
#
# COMPACT_ATOMS: atom_id res chain seq x y z
N MET A 1 1.93 -40.46 -6.04
CA MET A 1 2.56 -39.14 -6.25
C MET A 1 1.90 -38.17 -5.29
N ALA A 2 2.64 -37.65 -4.31
CA ALA A 2 2.08 -36.65 -3.40
C ALA A 2 1.74 -35.41 -4.22
N LYS A 3 0.46 -35.07 -4.35
CA LYS A 3 0.04 -33.75 -4.85
C LYS A 3 0.70 -32.74 -3.92
N THR A 4 1.73 -32.03 -4.39
CA THR A 4 2.15 -30.77 -3.77
C THR A 4 0.90 -29.91 -3.74
N LYS A 5 0.32 -29.76 -2.55
CA LYS A 5 -0.87 -28.93 -2.37
C LYS A 5 -0.42 -27.50 -2.59
N GLU A 6 -1.17 -26.78 -3.42
CA GLU A 6 -1.04 -25.33 -3.65
C GLU A 6 -0.80 -24.55 -2.35
N LEU A 7 -1.47 -24.97 -1.27
CA LEU A 7 -1.25 -24.51 0.10
C LEU A 7 0.23 -24.47 0.52
N HIS A 8 0.98 -25.56 0.31
CA HIS A 8 2.40 -25.62 0.71
C HIS A 8 3.28 -24.71 -0.14
N PHE A 9 2.88 -24.43 -1.38
CA PHE A 9 3.60 -23.52 -2.25
C PHE A 9 3.39 -22.07 -1.81
N GLU A 10 2.14 -21.69 -1.53
CA GLU A 10 1.82 -20.38 -0.92
C GLU A 10 2.54 -20.20 0.42
N ASP A 11 2.56 -21.23 1.28
CA ASP A 11 3.26 -21.21 2.57
C ASP A 11 4.76 -20.93 2.37
N ALA A 12 5.39 -21.58 1.38
CA ALA A 12 6.80 -21.37 1.09
C ALA A 12 7.10 -19.95 0.58
N ILE A 13 6.24 -19.40 -0.29
CA ILE A 13 6.40 -18.02 -0.80
C ILE A 13 6.21 -17.01 0.33
N GLU A 14 5.12 -17.10 1.08
CA GLU A 14 4.83 -16.20 2.21
C GLU A 14 5.97 -16.26 3.25
N HIS A 15 6.43 -17.47 3.59
CA HIS A 15 7.54 -17.66 4.51
C HIS A 15 8.82 -16.98 4.02
N HIS A 16 9.20 -17.17 2.75
CA HIS A 16 10.39 -16.54 2.20
C HIS A 16 10.28 -15.01 2.16
N LEU A 17 9.14 -14.47 1.72
CA LEU A 17 8.91 -13.03 1.66
C LEU A 17 8.98 -12.37 3.04
N THR A 18 8.42 -13.03 4.06
CA THR A 18 8.34 -12.48 5.43
C THR A 18 9.60 -12.66 6.27
N THR A 19 10.44 -13.66 5.96
CA THR A 19 11.67 -13.93 6.71
C THR A 19 12.93 -13.38 6.04
N VAL A 20 12.97 -13.33 4.71
CA VAL A 20 14.13 -12.91 3.92
C VAL A 20 13.83 -11.65 3.12
N GLY A 21 12.65 -11.57 2.50
CA GLY A 21 12.29 -10.50 1.57
C GLY A 21 11.92 -9.16 2.20
N GLY A 22 11.77 -9.09 3.54
CA GLY A 22 11.36 -7.87 4.25
C GLY A 22 9.88 -7.51 4.10
N TRP A 23 9.04 -8.46 3.68
CA TRP A 23 7.59 -8.26 3.58
C TRP A 23 6.91 -8.51 4.92
N VAL A 24 5.73 -7.92 5.09
CA VAL A 24 4.87 -8.18 6.24
C VAL A 24 3.66 -8.98 5.79
N LYS A 25 3.22 -9.92 6.62
CA LYS A 25 1.97 -10.65 6.40
C LYS A 25 0.78 -9.73 6.67
N GLY A 26 -0.01 -9.47 5.64
CA GLY A 26 -1.26 -8.72 5.73
C GLY A 26 -2.46 -9.63 5.97
N LYS A 27 -3.61 -9.02 6.26
CA LYS A 27 -4.85 -9.75 6.46
C LYS A 27 -5.85 -9.49 5.32
N PRO A 28 -6.58 -10.51 4.84
CA PRO A 28 -7.53 -10.34 3.74
C PRO A 28 -8.71 -9.39 4.05
N ASP A 29 -9.04 -9.20 5.33
CA ASP A 29 -10.10 -8.31 5.80
C ASP A 29 -9.70 -6.84 5.82
N GLU A 30 -8.40 -6.53 5.71
CA GLU A 30 -7.87 -5.17 5.62
C GLU A 30 -7.91 -4.63 4.17
N PHE A 31 -8.12 -5.50 3.17
CA PHE A 31 -8.30 -5.13 1.78
C PHE A 31 -9.75 -4.74 1.49
N ASP A 32 -9.95 -3.50 1.04
CA ASP A 32 -11.25 -3.02 0.60
C ASP A 32 -11.46 -3.34 -0.89
N ARG A 33 -12.42 -4.23 -1.17
CA ARG A 33 -12.74 -4.68 -2.54
C ARG A 33 -13.31 -3.58 -3.43
N LYS A 34 -13.92 -2.54 -2.86
CA LYS A 34 -14.52 -1.44 -3.63
C LYS A 34 -13.47 -0.47 -4.12
N THR A 35 -12.52 -0.12 -3.25
CA THR A 35 -11.43 0.80 -3.58
C THR A 35 -10.19 0.09 -4.12
N ALA A 36 -10.12 -1.24 -3.96
CA ALA A 36 -8.96 -2.07 -4.23
C ALA A 36 -7.69 -1.62 -3.48
N LEU A 37 -7.85 -1.12 -2.25
CA LEU A 37 -6.77 -0.58 -1.42
C LEU A 37 -6.73 -1.21 -0.03
N VAL A 38 -5.55 -1.22 0.58
CA VAL A 38 -5.36 -1.44 2.03
C VAL A 38 -5.09 -0.10 2.70
N ALA A 39 -6.15 0.65 3.00
CA ALA A 39 -6.06 2.04 3.46
C ALA A 39 -5.20 2.21 4.73
N LYS A 40 -5.25 1.22 5.63
CA LYS A 40 -4.41 1.18 6.84
C LYS A 40 -2.92 1.28 6.53
N ASP A 41 -2.44 0.55 5.52
CA ASP A 41 -1.02 0.56 5.15
C ASP A 41 -0.64 1.86 4.44
N LEU A 42 -1.55 2.43 3.65
CA LEU A 42 -1.36 3.75 3.05
C LEU A 42 -1.16 4.82 4.12
N PHE A 43 -2.05 4.90 5.13
CA PHE A 43 -1.95 5.93 6.16
C PHE A 43 -0.75 5.71 7.08
N ALA A 44 -0.42 4.46 7.42
CA ALA A 44 0.80 4.13 8.16
C ALA A 44 2.06 4.55 7.39
N PHE A 45 2.08 4.38 6.07
CA PHE A 45 3.16 4.87 5.22
C PHE A 45 3.22 6.40 5.20
N ILE A 46 2.11 7.09 4.96
CA ILE A 46 2.08 8.57 4.91
C ILE A 46 2.56 9.17 6.24
N GLU A 47 2.05 8.68 7.36
CA GLU A 47 2.43 9.18 8.69
C GLU A 47 3.91 8.95 8.99
N SER A 48 4.46 7.80 8.64
CA SER A 48 5.87 7.51 8.88
C SER A 48 6.79 8.24 7.91
N ALA A 49 6.46 8.31 6.62
CA ALA A 49 7.33 8.83 5.56
C ALA A 49 7.22 10.34 5.35
N GLN A 50 6.07 10.92 5.68
CA GLN A 50 5.73 12.33 5.47
C GLN A 50 5.12 12.96 6.75
N PRO A 51 5.76 12.84 7.93
CA PRO A 51 5.16 13.22 9.21
C PRO A 51 4.83 14.72 9.31
N GLU A 52 5.67 15.59 8.74
CA GLU A 52 5.44 17.04 8.72
C GLU A 52 4.19 17.39 7.91
N LEU A 53 4.10 16.86 6.69
CA LEU A 53 2.94 17.04 5.81
C LEU A 53 1.67 16.49 6.47
N TRP A 54 1.74 15.28 7.01
CA TRP A 54 0.59 14.65 7.65
C TRP A 54 0.13 15.43 8.89
N GLY A 55 1.07 15.95 9.68
CA GLY A 55 0.81 16.83 10.81
C GLY A 55 0.14 18.14 10.41
N GLU A 56 0.55 18.76 9.30
CA GLU A 56 -0.13 19.94 8.74
C GLU A 56 -1.57 19.61 8.32
N LEU A 57 -1.78 18.53 7.57
CA LEU A 57 -3.11 18.12 7.12
C LEU A 57 -4.05 17.80 8.29
N ARG A 58 -3.55 17.13 9.35
CA ARG A 58 -4.33 16.82 10.56
C ARG A 58 -4.83 18.08 11.28
N LYS A 59 -4.04 19.16 11.32
CA LYS A 59 -4.45 20.44 11.92
C LYS A 59 -5.66 21.06 11.22
N HIS A 60 -5.79 20.86 9.91
CA HIS A 60 -6.87 21.45 9.11
C HIS A 60 -8.12 20.57 8.99
N HIS A 61 -7.99 19.24 9.04
CA HIS A 61 -9.07 18.31 8.69
C HIS A 61 -9.54 17.38 9.84
N GLN A 62 -8.91 17.46 11.02
CA GLN A 62 -9.30 16.74 12.24
C GLN A 62 -9.71 15.27 11.99
N ALA A 63 -10.86 14.81 12.51
CA ALA A 63 -11.31 13.42 12.45
C ALA A 63 -11.72 12.94 11.04
N GLY A 64 -11.92 13.84 10.09
CA GLY A 64 -12.37 13.51 8.73
C GLY A 64 -11.24 13.35 7.70
N LEU A 65 -9.98 13.54 8.10
CA LEU A 65 -8.85 13.60 7.17
C LEU A 65 -8.70 12.32 6.33
N GLU A 66 -8.62 11.16 6.97
CA GLU A 66 -8.38 9.89 6.28
C GLU A 66 -9.47 9.59 5.24
N ALA A 67 -10.74 9.78 5.61
CA ALA A 67 -11.86 9.58 4.69
C ALA A 67 -11.79 10.54 3.48
N ALA A 68 -11.47 11.82 3.71
CA ALA A 68 -11.36 12.81 2.64
C ALA A 68 -10.16 12.54 1.71
N VAL A 69 -9.03 12.09 2.29
CA VAL A 69 -7.84 11.70 1.53
C VAL A 69 -8.13 10.47 0.69
N LEU A 70 -8.83 9.47 1.23
CA LEU A 70 -9.21 8.26 0.52
C LEU A 70 -10.17 8.56 -0.64
N ASP A 71 -11.19 9.39 -0.43
CA ASP A 71 -12.11 9.82 -1.50
C ASP A 71 -11.37 10.55 -2.64
N THR A 72 -10.44 11.44 -2.29
CA THR A 72 -9.61 12.14 -3.29
C THR A 72 -8.69 11.18 -4.03
N LEU A 73 -8.09 10.23 -3.32
CA LEU A 73 -7.22 9.22 -3.90
C LEU A 73 -7.99 8.35 -4.90
N VAL A 74 -9.15 7.81 -4.53
CA VAL A 74 -9.98 6.97 -5.41
C VAL A 74 -10.34 7.72 -6.69
N LYS A 75 -10.83 8.96 -6.59
CA LYS A 75 -11.10 9.80 -7.77
C LYS A 75 -9.86 10.03 -8.64
N THR A 76 -8.69 10.14 -8.01
CA THR A 76 -7.43 10.30 -8.74
C THR A 76 -7.01 9.01 -9.43
N LEU A 77 -7.21 7.86 -8.79
CA LEU A 77 -6.94 6.54 -9.36
C LEU A 77 -7.83 6.28 -10.57
N ASP A 78 -9.11 6.63 -10.51
CA ASP A 78 -10.03 6.51 -11.64
C ASP A 78 -9.59 7.36 -12.85
N ALA A 79 -9.02 8.54 -12.59
CA ALA A 79 -8.62 9.49 -13.63
C ALA A 79 -7.22 9.23 -14.22
N ARG A 80 -6.27 8.77 -13.41
CA ARG A 80 -4.83 8.68 -13.77
C ARG A 80 -4.28 7.25 -13.77
N GLY A 81 -4.99 6.31 -13.14
CA GLY A 81 -4.55 4.93 -12.96
C GLY A 81 -3.53 4.74 -11.81
N SER A 82 -3.48 3.52 -11.28
CA SER A 82 -2.68 3.19 -10.10
C SER A 82 -1.19 3.43 -10.28
N LEU A 83 -0.63 3.09 -11.45
CA LEU A 83 0.80 3.23 -11.70
C LEU A 83 1.25 4.70 -11.72
N ASP A 84 0.44 5.59 -12.30
CA ASP A 84 0.74 7.02 -12.34
C ASP A 84 0.66 7.64 -10.94
N VAL A 85 -0.40 7.32 -10.18
CA VAL A 85 -0.56 7.78 -8.80
C VAL A 85 0.54 7.23 -7.90
N LEU A 86 0.95 5.98 -8.05
CA LEU A 86 2.03 5.40 -7.27
C LEU A 86 3.37 6.11 -7.54
N ARG A 87 3.64 6.47 -8.81
CA ARG A 87 4.89 7.13 -9.23
C ARG A 87 4.94 8.61 -8.88
N HIS A 88 3.82 9.30 -8.97
CA HIS A 88 3.77 10.75 -8.93
C HIS A 88 2.93 11.29 -7.78
N GLY A 89 2.35 10.44 -6.95
CA GLY A 89 1.44 10.83 -5.88
C GLY A 89 0.18 11.52 -6.41
N PHE A 90 -0.52 12.18 -5.49
CA PHE A 90 -1.71 12.97 -5.79
C PHE A 90 -1.75 14.24 -4.95
N LYS A 91 -2.59 15.19 -5.36
CA LYS A 91 -2.78 16.45 -4.64
C LYS A 91 -4.00 16.33 -3.75
N PHE A 92 -3.85 16.70 -2.49
CA PHE A 92 -4.92 16.87 -1.51
C PHE A 92 -4.80 18.26 -0.90
N PHE A 93 -5.82 19.10 -1.08
CA PHE A 93 -5.84 20.49 -0.59
C PHE A 93 -4.57 21.29 -0.94
N GLY A 94 -4.13 21.20 -2.20
CA GLY A 94 -2.94 21.91 -2.70
C GLY A 94 -1.60 21.31 -2.26
N LYS A 95 -1.59 20.33 -1.35
CA LYS A 95 -0.39 19.60 -0.92
C LYS A 95 -0.25 18.30 -1.70
N LYS A 96 0.98 17.94 -2.05
CA LYS A 96 1.27 16.66 -2.73
C LYS A 96 1.52 15.58 -1.67
N ILE A 97 0.77 14.49 -1.74
CA ILE A 97 1.00 13.28 -0.96
C ILE A 97 1.70 12.28 -1.88
N GLU A 98 2.92 11.87 -1.51
CA GLU A 98 3.60 10.76 -2.18
C GLU A 98 2.99 9.43 -1.74
N CYS A 99 2.79 8.50 -2.68
CA CYS A 99 2.24 7.17 -2.42
C CYS A 99 3.33 6.09 -2.29
N ALA A 100 4.53 6.36 -2.78
CA ALA A 100 5.73 5.54 -2.59
C ALA A 100 6.98 6.39 -2.77
N TYR A 101 8.09 5.95 -2.18
CA TYR A 101 9.41 6.44 -2.54
C TYR A 101 10.13 5.36 -3.33
N PHE A 102 10.88 5.73 -4.37
CA PHE A 102 11.60 4.76 -5.19
C PHE A 102 13.06 4.70 -4.79
N LYS A 103 13.69 3.54 -5.02
CA LYS A 103 15.11 3.34 -4.71
C LYS A 103 15.94 4.40 -5.44
N PRO A 104 16.72 5.22 -4.71
CA PRO A 104 17.58 6.22 -5.33
C PRO A 104 18.60 5.55 -6.25
N SER A 105 18.89 6.18 -7.39
CA SER A 105 19.93 5.69 -8.29
C SER A 105 21.32 5.81 -7.69
N HIS A 106 21.55 6.78 -6.80
CA HIS A 106 22.86 7.10 -6.21
C HIS A 106 22.70 7.41 -4.70
N GLY A 107 23.73 7.11 -3.90
CA GLY A 107 23.73 7.27 -2.44
C GLY A 107 23.81 8.70 -1.91
N MET A 108 23.73 9.72 -2.77
CA MET A 108 24.03 11.11 -2.40
C MET A 108 22.96 11.80 -1.54
N ASN A 109 21.75 11.25 -1.46
CA ASN A 109 20.67 11.83 -0.65
C ASN A 109 20.18 10.81 0.41
N PRO A 110 20.72 10.87 1.64
CA PRO A 110 20.32 10.00 2.75
C PRO A 110 18.82 10.09 3.08
N ASP A 111 18.19 11.25 2.89
CA ASP A 111 16.78 11.44 3.24
C ASP A 111 15.85 10.64 2.31
N VAL A 112 16.19 10.57 1.02
CA VAL A 112 15.40 9.77 0.07
C VAL A 112 15.56 8.28 0.37
N TRP A 113 16.75 7.84 0.80
CA TRP A 113 16.96 6.47 1.29
C TRP A 113 16.13 6.18 2.55
N ALA A 114 16.12 7.10 3.52
CA ALA A 114 15.33 6.96 4.74
C ALA A 114 13.82 6.88 4.43
N LYS A 115 13.34 7.64 3.44
CA LYS A 115 11.94 7.58 2.98
C LYS A 115 11.64 6.31 2.19
N TYR A 116 12.56 5.86 1.33
CA TYR A 116 12.45 4.59 0.62
C TYR A 116 12.34 3.40 1.58
N ALA A 117 13.13 3.40 2.66
CA ALA A 117 13.10 2.37 3.69
C ALA A 117 11.77 2.32 4.49
N LYS A 118 10.93 3.35 4.37
CA LYS A 118 9.60 3.40 5.00
C LYS A 118 8.49 2.82 4.15
N ASN A 119 8.76 2.47 2.88
CA ASN A 119 7.77 1.73 2.11
C ASN A 119 7.41 0.42 2.80
N ARG A 120 6.12 0.11 2.80
CA ARG A 120 5.55 -1.08 3.40
C ARG A 120 5.23 -2.06 2.28
N LEU A 121 5.88 -3.22 2.31
CA LEU A 121 5.62 -4.32 1.39
C LEU A 121 4.79 -5.36 2.14
N VAL A 122 3.58 -5.64 1.66
CA VAL A 122 2.62 -6.48 2.36
C VAL A 122 2.15 -7.61 1.45
N VAL A 123 2.23 -8.84 1.94
CA VAL A 123 1.72 -10.02 1.25
C VAL A 123 0.44 -10.48 1.91
N VAL A 124 -0.62 -10.65 1.11
CA VAL A 124 -1.93 -11.12 1.57
C VAL A 124 -2.27 -12.39 0.80
N ARG A 125 -2.64 -13.45 1.53
CA ARG A 125 -3.09 -14.70 0.92
C ARG A 125 -4.60 -14.73 0.79
N GLN A 126 -5.11 -15.45 -0.21
CA GLN A 126 -6.55 -15.68 -0.38
C GLN A 126 -7.34 -14.35 -0.39
N CYS A 127 -6.80 -13.37 -1.11
CA CYS A 127 -7.33 -12.01 -1.16
C CYS A 127 -8.60 -12.00 -2.02
N LYS A 128 -9.75 -11.81 -1.37
CA LYS A 128 -11.04 -11.72 -2.05
C LYS A 128 -11.19 -10.38 -2.74
N PHE A 129 -11.29 -10.38 -4.06
CA PHE A 129 -11.22 -9.15 -4.86
C PHE A 129 -12.57 -8.70 -5.43
N ALA A 130 -13.50 -9.63 -5.65
CA ALA A 130 -14.80 -9.31 -6.20
C ALA A 130 -15.73 -8.75 -5.11
N PRO A 131 -16.39 -7.60 -5.33
CA PRO A 131 -17.37 -7.05 -4.39
C PRO A 131 -18.57 -7.98 -4.16
N ASP A 132 -19.03 -8.65 -5.22
CA ASP A 132 -20.29 -9.41 -5.24
C ASP A 132 -20.07 -10.93 -5.38
N GLU A 133 -18.83 -11.39 -5.39
CA GLU A 133 -18.48 -12.81 -5.54
C GLU A 133 -17.44 -13.25 -4.50
N ASP A 134 -17.38 -14.55 -4.23
CA ASP A 134 -16.42 -15.13 -3.28
C ASP A 134 -15.10 -15.56 -3.92
N LYS A 135 -14.71 -14.92 -5.03
CA LYS A 135 -13.46 -15.21 -5.73
C LYS A 135 -12.27 -14.62 -4.98
N SER A 136 -11.23 -15.42 -4.80
CA SER A 136 -9.95 -15.03 -4.21
C SER A 136 -8.80 -15.15 -5.21
N ILE A 137 -7.79 -14.32 -5.02
CA ILE A 137 -6.45 -14.54 -5.57
C ILE A 137 -5.61 -15.22 -4.48
N ASP A 138 -4.82 -16.21 -4.84
CA ASP A 138 -4.05 -16.99 -3.86
C ASP A 138 -3.06 -16.14 -3.08
N MET A 139 -2.38 -15.22 -3.78
CA MET A 139 -1.44 -14.27 -3.20
C MET A 139 -1.56 -12.91 -3.89
N ALA A 140 -1.70 -11.85 -3.10
CA ALA A 140 -1.64 -10.47 -3.54
C ALA A 140 -0.51 -9.74 -2.82
N LEU A 141 0.26 -8.97 -3.58
CA LEU A 141 1.40 -8.21 -3.09
C LEU A 141 1.04 -6.74 -3.14
N PHE A 142 1.27 -6.02 -2.05
CA PHE A 142 0.94 -4.62 -1.93
C PHE A 142 2.17 -3.79 -1.59
N VAL A 143 2.23 -2.59 -2.15
CA VAL A 143 3.15 -1.53 -1.75
C VAL A 143 2.35 -0.36 -1.20
N ASN A 144 2.56 -0.03 0.09
CA ASN A 144 1.85 1.06 0.78
C ASN A 144 0.32 1.01 0.61
N GLY A 145 -0.24 -0.20 0.53
CA GLY A 145 -1.67 -0.45 0.35
C GLY A 145 -2.19 -0.42 -1.09
N PHE A 146 -1.32 -0.24 -2.10
CA PHE A 146 -1.65 -0.40 -3.51
C PHE A 146 -1.28 -1.81 -4.00
N PRO A 147 -2.14 -2.50 -4.76
CA PRO A 147 -1.82 -3.80 -5.37
C PRO A 147 -0.82 -3.67 -6.54
#